data_AF-A0A9W8J304-F1
#
_entry.id   AF-A0A9W8J304-F1
#
_cell.length_a   1.000
_cell.length_b   1.000
_cell.length_c   1.000
_cell.angle_alpha   90.00
_cell.angle_beta   90.00
_cell.angle_gamma   90.00
#
_symmetry.space_group_name_H-M   'P 1'
#
loop_
_entity.id
_entity.type
_entity.pdbx_description
1 polymer ?
#
loop_
_entity_poly.entity_id
_entity_poly.type
_entity_poly.pdbx_seq_one_letter_code
_entity_poly.pdbx_strand_id
1 'polypeptide(L)'
;MTPAESFAVNIEWNEDFAKLVDQIFCLIPSDQLPEKRDDDPPIELENLANVSKLDVTKVKVGAFQGTAGQRIVDEIYDMANTTNKLDVSFERAYRLLLKIDRRKYARKDGTIVEYAPRWHRYHETFQQLITESKNIASIGKCYAERYAQEIPEMLEELREIIEDPRTEMETLDQTRKRANKTMQLIEASIDLLLKDMADTEARATTLGAKLSELSKGVTILYEELKVDVDGLAIDINIAIQDTEHIIRTKLEKFKRQVVGFIPTYCPAGLTFSSRKELETAKKNLEALKRKRDALAKSKMDVNAIQEDVTSIVTQLGTIIKIWNSIQSDAVQLKGWLQGCLNPNVPVEKVARDLSETKIGLIYGILCQVLQIYATEVSVSTLKPLDT
;
A
#
# COMPACT_ATOMS: atom_id res chain seq x y z
N MET A 1 7.85 0.36 36.48
CA MET A 1 7.13 0.11 35.23
C MET A 1 8.08 -0.54 34.24
N THR A 2 7.84 -1.82 33.96
CA THR A 2 8.59 -2.57 32.95
C THR A 2 8.02 -2.31 31.55
N PRO A 3 8.79 -2.52 30.47
CA PRO A 3 8.29 -2.39 29.10
C PRO A 3 7.00 -3.21 28.86
N ALA A 4 6.87 -4.38 29.49
CA ALA A 4 5.69 -5.24 29.41
C ALA A 4 4.42 -4.61 30.02
N GLU A 5 4.55 -3.77 31.05
CA GLU A 5 3.41 -3.09 31.68
C GLU A 5 2.89 -1.92 30.84
N SER A 6 3.72 -1.34 29.96
CA SER A 6 3.26 -0.30 29.01
C SER A 6 2.50 -0.86 27.79
N PHE A 7 2.77 -2.12 27.43
CA PHE A 7 2.04 -2.81 26.36
C PHE A 7 0.64 -3.25 26.80
N ALA A 8 0.46 -3.63 28.07
CA ALA A 8 -0.86 -4.05 28.57
C ALA A 8 -1.89 -2.91 28.58
N VAL A 9 -1.47 -1.69 28.94
CA VAL A 9 -2.36 -0.51 29.01
C VAL A 9 -2.83 -0.03 27.63
N ASN A 10 -2.05 -0.27 26.57
CA ASN A 10 -2.42 0.07 25.18
C ASN A 10 -3.29 -1.00 24.49
N ILE A 11 -3.31 -2.24 24.99
CA ILE A 11 -4.19 -3.30 24.47
C ILE A 11 -5.62 -3.13 25.00
N GLU A 12 -5.77 -2.71 26.25
CA GLU A 12 -7.07 -2.53 26.89
C GLU A 12 -7.89 -1.38 26.25
N TRP A 13 -7.23 -0.30 25.80
CA TRP A 13 -7.86 0.77 25.03
C TRP A 13 -8.35 0.35 23.63
N ASN A 14 -7.74 -0.67 23.03
CA ASN A 14 -8.14 -1.16 21.70
C ASN A 14 -9.35 -2.10 21.76
N GLU A 15 -9.54 -2.86 22.83
CA GLU A 15 -10.74 -3.71 22.99
C GLU A 15 -12.00 -2.90 23.20
N ASP A 16 -11.94 -1.81 23.98
CA ASP A 16 -13.10 -0.97 24.24
C ASP A 16 -13.47 -0.10 23.02
N PHE A 17 -12.48 0.31 22.23
CA PHE A 17 -12.73 0.96 20.94
C PHE A 17 -13.36 0.00 19.92
N ALA A 18 -12.90 -1.26 19.86
CA ALA A 18 -13.50 -2.29 19.01
C ALA A 18 -14.97 -2.57 19.39
N LYS A 19 -15.29 -2.64 20.69
CA LYS A 19 -16.68 -2.79 21.18
C LYS A 19 -17.57 -1.59 20.84
N LEU A 20 -17.02 -0.36 20.89
CA LEU A 20 -17.75 0.85 20.52
C LEU A 20 -18.09 0.86 19.02
N VAL A 21 -17.14 0.43 18.18
CA VAL A 21 -17.34 0.30 16.73
C VAL A 21 -18.43 -0.74 16.43
N ASP A 22 -18.39 -1.92 17.06
CA ASP A 22 -19.43 -2.96 16.91
C ASP A 22 -20.83 -2.48 17.34
N GLN A 23 -20.92 -1.71 18.42
CA GLN A 23 -22.20 -1.12 18.87
C GLN A 23 -22.77 -0.11 17.87
N ILE A 24 -21.91 0.68 17.22
CA ILE A 24 -22.35 1.65 16.19
C ILE A 24 -22.89 0.92 14.96
N PHE A 25 -22.27 -0.19 14.56
CA PHE A 25 -22.72 -0.97 13.39
C PHE A 25 -24.00 -1.77 13.63
N CYS A 26 -24.29 -2.17 14.87
CA CYS A 26 -25.55 -2.85 15.21
C CYS A 26 -26.80 -1.93 15.15
N LEU A 27 -26.61 -0.61 15.07
CA LEU A 27 -27.70 0.38 15.08
C LEU A 27 -28.16 0.80 13.67
N ILE A 28 -27.53 0.28 12.60
CA ILE A 28 -27.91 0.59 11.22
C ILE A 28 -28.81 -0.55 10.70
N PRO A 29 -30.10 -0.30 10.40
CA PRO A 29 -30.99 -1.31 9.82
C PRO A 29 -30.45 -1.79 8.47
N SER A 30 -30.33 -3.11 8.31
CA SER A 30 -29.75 -3.78 7.12
C SER A 30 -30.52 -3.49 5.82
N ASP A 31 -31.71 -2.93 5.92
CA ASP A 31 -32.73 -2.93 4.88
C ASP A 31 -32.66 -1.67 3.98
N GLN A 32 -31.67 -0.78 4.16
CA GLN A 32 -31.59 0.51 3.46
C GLN A 32 -30.34 0.73 2.57
N LEU A 33 -29.57 -0.31 2.25
CA LEU A 33 -28.41 -0.13 1.36
C LEU A 33 -28.77 -0.40 -0.12
N PRO A 34 -28.52 0.56 -1.03
CA PRO A 34 -28.79 0.36 -2.45
C PRO A 34 -27.79 -0.62 -3.08
N GLU A 35 -28.30 -1.62 -3.79
CA GLU A 35 -27.50 -2.50 -4.66
C GLU A 35 -26.71 -1.66 -5.68
N LYS A 36 -25.38 -1.64 -5.55
CA LYS A 36 -24.49 -1.06 -6.57
C LYS A 36 -24.50 -1.96 -7.80
N ARG A 37 -24.78 -1.37 -8.97
CA ARG A 37 -24.73 -2.07 -10.26
C ARG A 37 -23.28 -2.12 -10.75
N ASP A 38 -22.89 -3.22 -11.40
CA ASP A 38 -21.56 -3.43 -11.98
C ASP A 38 -21.18 -2.40 -13.08
N ASP A 39 -22.12 -1.54 -13.50
CA ASP A 39 -21.95 -0.51 -14.53
C ASP A 39 -21.80 0.92 -13.96
N ASP A 40 -21.68 1.08 -12.63
CA ASP A 40 -21.47 2.42 -12.06
C ASP A 40 -20.14 2.99 -12.54
N PRO A 41 -20.12 4.19 -13.16
CA PRO A 41 -18.89 4.79 -13.63
C PRO A 41 -17.92 4.99 -12.47
N PRO A 42 -16.59 4.85 -12.71
CA PRO A 42 -15.60 5.11 -11.68
C PRO A 42 -15.84 6.50 -11.09
N ILE A 43 -15.83 6.59 -9.76
CA ILE A 43 -15.97 7.86 -9.04
C ILE A 43 -14.85 8.79 -9.54
N GLU A 44 -15.21 9.78 -10.35
CA GLU A 44 -14.28 10.79 -10.87
C GLU A 44 -13.86 11.71 -9.72
N LEU A 45 -12.67 11.45 -9.17
CA LEU A 45 -11.99 12.25 -8.15
C LEU A 45 -11.39 13.56 -8.74
N GLU A 46 -12.09 14.23 -9.67
CA GLU A 46 -11.55 15.36 -10.44
C GLU A 46 -11.39 16.66 -9.63
N ASN A 47 -11.99 16.77 -8.44
CA ASN A 47 -11.95 18.02 -7.64
C ASN A 47 -10.67 18.21 -6.80
N LEU A 48 -9.68 17.31 -6.88
CA LEU A 48 -8.42 17.37 -6.11
C LEU A 48 -7.35 18.31 -6.70
N ALA A 49 -7.54 18.83 -7.91
CA ALA A 49 -6.45 19.41 -8.71
C ALA A 49 -6.17 20.92 -8.50
N ASN A 50 -6.92 21.63 -7.65
CA ASN A 50 -6.86 23.09 -7.58
C ASN A 50 -5.96 23.69 -6.49
N VAL A 51 -5.19 22.88 -5.75
CA VAL A 51 -4.11 23.42 -4.91
C VAL A 51 -2.94 23.75 -5.83
N SER A 52 -2.58 25.02 -5.94
CA SER A 52 -1.44 25.47 -6.73
C SER A 52 -0.18 24.70 -6.30
N LYS A 53 0.32 23.81 -7.18
CA LYS A 53 1.53 23.01 -6.91
C LYS A 53 2.67 23.94 -6.53
N LEU A 54 3.40 23.55 -5.51
CA LEU A 54 4.46 24.36 -4.95
C LEU A 54 5.70 24.26 -5.85
N ASP A 55 6.20 25.41 -6.31
CA ASP A 55 7.43 25.51 -7.12
C ASP A 55 8.66 25.65 -6.20
N VAL A 56 9.43 24.57 -6.10
CA VAL A 56 10.68 24.51 -5.31
C VAL A 56 11.93 24.58 -6.17
N THR A 57 11.81 24.86 -7.47
CA THR A 57 12.98 24.91 -8.36
C THR A 57 13.99 25.98 -7.97
N LYS A 58 13.55 26.99 -7.20
CA LYS A 58 14.38 28.08 -6.67
C LYS A 58 15.03 27.76 -5.32
N VAL A 59 14.68 26.64 -4.68
CA VAL A 59 15.28 26.18 -3.43
C VAL A 59 16.73 25.76 -3.72
N LYS A 60 17.67 26.30 -2.93
CA LYS A 60 19.12 26.16 -3.17
C LYS A 60 19.82 25.15 -2.24
N VAL A 61 19.11 24.55 -1.29
CA VAL A 61 19.67 23.63 -0.28
C VAL A 61 18.68 22.51 0.06
N GLY A 62 19.11 21.44 0.75
CA GLY A 62 18.27 20.30 1.19
C GLY A 62 17.82 19.35 0.07
N ALA A 63 17.06 18.27 0.36
CA ALA A 63 16.53 17.37 -0.69
C ALA A 63 15.55 18.08 -1.63
N PHE A 64 14.97 19.18 -1.18
CA PHE A 64 14.08 20.00 -1.99
C PHE A 64 14.81 20.94 -2.97
N GLN A 65 16.14 20.80 -3.12
CA GLN A 65 16.92 21.62 -4.03
C GLN A 65 16.62 21.34 -5.52
N GLY A 66 16.34 22.42 -6.25
CA GLY A 66 16.26 22.42 -7.72
C GLY A 66 15.23 21.46 -8.30
N THR A 67 15.54 20.89 -9.47
CA THR A 67 14.62 19.98 -10.19
C THR A 67 14.42 18.65 -9.49
N ALA A 68 15.39 18.19 -8.69
CA ALA A 68 15.26 16.98 -7.90
C ALA A 68 14.23 17.17 -6.78
N GLY A 69 14.29 18.31 -6.09
CA GLY A 69 13.29 18.69 -5.10
C GLY A 69 11.88 18.82 -5.67
N GLN A 70 11.76 19.43 -6.86
CA GLN A 70 10.45 19.55 -7.52
C GLN A 70 9.84 18.19 -7.79
N ARG A 71 10.65 17.23 -8.24
CA ARG A 71 10.19 15.85 -8.45
C ARG A 71 9.67 15.23 -7.16
N ILE A 72 10.35 15.41 -6.02
CA ILE A 72 9.88 14.87 -4.72
C ILE A 72 8.55 15.51 -4.33
N VAL A 73 8.41 16.82 -4.49
CA VAL A 73 7.14 17.52 -4.21
C VAL A 73 6.03 16.97 -5.09
N ASP A 74 6.24 16.89 -6.40
CA ASP A 74 5.27 16.34 -7.35
C ASP A 74 4.89 14.90 -7.01
N GLU A 75 5.88 14.07 -6.66
CA GLU A 75 5.67 12.68 -6.25
C GLU A 75 4.84 12.57 -4.95
N ILE A 76 5.00 13.49 -4.00
CA ILE A 76 4.16 13.49 -2.78
C ILE A 76 2.74 13.96 -3.08
N TYR A 77 2.55 14.99 -3.92
CA TYR A 77 1.22 15.37 -4.41
C TYR A 77 0.52 14.20 -5.09
N ASP A 78 1.26 13.45 -5.90
CA ASP A 78 0.74 12.28 -6.60
C ASP A 78 0.58 11.06 -5.67
N MET A 79 1.13 11.09 -4.45
CA MET A 79 1.07 9.97 -3.50
C MET A 79 -0.37 9.72 -3.03
N ALA A 80 -1.17 10.75 -2.79
CA ALA A 80 -2.58 10.57 -2.42
C ALA A 80 -3.38 9.88 -3.54
N ASN A 81 -3.19 10.33 -4.78
CA ASN A 81 -3.78 9.71 -5.97
C ASN A 81 -3.30 8.25 -6.13
N THR A 82 -2.01 8.01 -5.89
CA THR A 82 -1.40 6.69 -5.94
C THR A 82 -2.03 5.75 -4.92
N THR A 83 -2.19 6.20 -3.67
CA THR A 83 -2.83 5.41 -2.61
C THR A 83 -4.28 5.07 -2.92
N ASN A 84 -5.05 6.02 -3.47
CA ASN A 84 -6.44 5.75 -3.88
C ASN A 84 -6.50 4.75 -5.05
N LYS A 85 -5.57 4.83 -6.01
CA LYS A 85 -5.45 3.86 -7.11
C LYS A 85 -5.06 2.46 -6.63
N LEU A 86 -4.23 2.37 -5.59
CA LEU A 86 -3.89 1.10 -4.95
C LEU A 86 -5.13 0.44 -4.37
N ASP A 87 -5.93 1.18 -3.59
CA ASP A 87 -7.16 0.67 -2.97
C ASP A 87 -8.12 0.07 -4.02
N VAL A 88 -8.33 0.79 -5.13
CA VAL A 88 -9.13 0.32 -6.26
C VAL A 88 -8.53 -0.93 -6.92
N SER A 89 -7.20 -0.99 -7.06
CA SER A 89 -6.51 -2.14 -7.67
C SER A 89 -6.61 -3.39 -6.79
N PHE A 90 -6.46 -3.24 -5.46
CA PHE A 90 -6.67 -4.33 -4.51
C PHE A 90 -8.10 -4.87 -4.56
N GLU A 91 -9.09 -3.98 -4.57
CA GLU A 91 -10.51 -4.34 -4.64
C GLU A 91 -10.86 -5.03 -5.97
N ARG A 92 -10.36 -4.52 -7.10
CA ARG A 92 -10.57 -5.12 -8.42
C ARG A 92 -10.01 -6.55 -8.48
N ALA A 93 -8.77 -6.72 -8.05
CA ALA A 93 -8.13 -8.04 -8.00
C ALA A 93 -8.90 -8.99 -7.06
N TYR A 94 -9.34 -8.52 -5.89
CA TYR A 94 -10.14 -9.31 -4.95
C TYR A 94 -11.43 -9.86 -5.60
N ARG A 95 -12.19 -9.01 -6.33
CA ARG A 95 -13.40 -9.45 -7.04
C ARG A 95 -13.13 -10.50 -8.11
N LEU A 96 -12.00 -10.39 -8.82
CA LEU A 96 -11.60 -11.40 -9.80
C LEU A 96 -11.22 -12.72 -9.12
N LEU A 97 -10.50 -12.66 -8.00
CA LEU A 97 -10.18 -13.85 -7.19
C LEU A 97 -11.44 -14.55 -6.67
N LEU A 98 -12.43 -13.80 -6.18
CA LEU A 98 -13.71 -14.39 -5.78
C LEU A 98 -14.39 -15.17 -6.92
N LYS A 99 -14.32 -14.67 -8.17
CA LYS A 99 -14.85 -15.37 -9.35
C LYS A 99 -14.08 -16.66 -9.64
N ILE A 100 -12.79 -16.72 -9.34
CA ILE A 100 -11.94 -17.90 -9.48
C ILE A 100 -12.26 -18.91 -8.37
N ASP A 101 -12.25 -18.47 -7.10
CA ASP A 101 -12.47 -19.32 -5.92
C ASP A 101 -13.85 -19.99 -5.94
N ARG A 102 -14.89 -19.28 -6.42
CA ARG A 102 -16.25 -19.85 -6.60
C ARG A 102 -16.28 -21.09 -7.49
N ARG A 103 -15.26 -21.32 -8.32
CA ARG A 103 -15.17 -22.49 -9.19
C ARG A 103 -14.59 -23.72 -8.51
N LYS A 104 -14.08 -23.57 -7.29
CA LYS A 104 -13.57 -24.65 -6.43
C LYS A 104 -12.58 -25.55 -7.18
N TYR A 105 -11.60 -24.92 -7.81
CA TYR A 105 -10.53 -25.66 -8.45
C TYR A 105 -9.75 -26.43 -7.39
N ALA A 106 -9.60 -27.74 -7.61
CA ALA A 106 -8.82 -28.61 -6.74
C ALA A 106 -7.48 -28.89 -7.39
N ARG A 107 -6.40 -28.79 -6.61
CA ARG A 107 -5.05 -29.23 -7.00
C ARG A 107 -5.02 -30.75 -7.19
N LYS A 108 -3.88 -31.26 -7.69
CA LYS A 108 -3.64 -32.70 -7.93
C LYS A 108 -3.81 -33.56 -6.68
N ASP A 109 -3.52 -33.01 -5.51
CA ASP A 109 -3.69 -33.65 -4.20
C ASP A 109 -5.14 -33.60 -3.68
N GLY A 110 -6.05 -32.98 -4.42
CA GLY A 110 -7.45 -32.78 -4.04
C GLY A 110 -7.70 -31.53 -3.20
N THR A 111 -6.68 -30.77 -2.83
CA THR A 111 -6.83 -29.56 -2.02
C THR A 111 -7.49 -28.45 -2.83
N ILE A 112 -8.55 -27.85 -2.29
CA ILE A 112 -9.17 -26.64 -2.85
C ILE A 112 -8.38 -25.44 -2.33
N VAL A 113 -7.89 -24.60 -3.24
CA VAL A 113 -7.14 -23.39 -2.89
C VAL A 113 -8.07 -22.19 -3.03
N GLU A 114 -8.07 -21.34 -2.01
CA GLU A 114 -8.80 -20.07 -2.00
C GLU A 114 -7.80 -18.92 -1.89
N TYR A 115 -7.79 -18.03 -2.88
CA TYR A 115 -6.85 -16.93 -2.96
C TYR A 115 -7.46 -15.62 -2.45
N ALA A 116 -8.76 -15.43 -2.61
CA ALA A 116 -9.45 -14.21 -2.25
C ALA A 116 -9.33 -13.89 -0.74
N PRO A 117 -9.48 -14.85 0.21
CA PRO A 117 -9.31 -14.55 1.63
C PRO A 117 -7.88 -14.08 1.98
N ARG A 118 -6.86 -14.68 1.36
CA ARG A 118 -5.46 -14.27 1.59
C ARG A 118 -5.16 -12.90 0.97
N TRP A 119 -5.71 -12.62 -0.21
CA TRP A 119 -5.63 -11.31 -0.85
C TRP A 119 -6.31 -10.22 -0.02
N HIS A 120 -7.49 -10.50 0.53
CA HIS A 120 -8.22 -9.58 1.39
C HIS A 120 -7.38 -9.17 2.61
N ARG A 121 -6.69 -10.12 3.26
CA ARG A 121 -5.76 -9.80 4.36
C ARG A 121 -4.61 -8.88 3.93
N TYR A 122 -4.12 -9.03 2.70
CA TYR A 122 -3.10 -8.11 2.16
C TYR A 122 -3.68 -6.70 1.94
N HIS A 123 -4.94 -6.60 1.52
CA HIS A 123 -5.64 -5.31 1.38
C HIS A 123 -5.89 -4.65 2.75
N GLU A 124 -6.34 -5.40 3.76
CA GLU A 124 -6.46 -4.89 5.14
C GLU A 124 -5.11 -4.41 5.69
N THR A 125 -4.06 -5.21 5.47
CA THR A 125 -2.69 -4.85 5.86
C THR A 125 -2.27 -3.55 5.16
N PHE A 126 -2.53 -3.41 3.86
CA PHE A 126 -2.28 -2.18 3.12
C PHE A 126 -2.97 -0.97 3.76
N GLN A 127 -4.26 -1.07 4.08
CA GLN A 127 -5.02 0.03 4.69
C GLN A 127 -4.47 0.43 6.08
N GLN A 128 -4.06 -0.55 6.88
CA GLN A 128 -3.38 -0.30 8.15
C GLN A 128 -2.05 0.45 7.95
N LEU A 129 -1.23 0.02 6.97
CA LEU A 129 0.04 0.66 6.66
C LEU A 129 -0.14 2.09 6.13
N ILE A 130 -1.17 2.34 5.33
CA ILE A 130 -1.51 3.69 4.87
C ILE A 130 -1.94 4.57 6.05
N THR A 131 -2.73 4.03 6.98
CA THR A 131 -3.10 4.75 8.21
C THR A 131 -1.87 5.11 9.05
N GLU A 132 -0.95 4.15 9.23
CA GLU A 132 0.35 4.39 9.88
C GLU A 132 1.16 5.45 9.14
N SER A 133 1.20 5.40 7.81
CA SER A 133 1.85 6.39 6.95
C SER A 133 1.28 7.80 7.12
N LYS A 134 -0.05 7.96 7.22
CA LYS A 134 -0.70 9.24 7.51
C LYS A 134 -0.30 9.77 8.87
N ASN A 135 -0.27 8.90 9.89
CA ASN A 135 0.14 9.30 11.23
C ASN A 135 1.59 9.79 11.26
N ILE A 136 2.49 9.09 10.55
CA ILE A 136 3.89 9.53 10.38
C ILE A 136 3.94 10.89 9.68
N ALA A 137 3.14 11.12 8.64
CA ALA A 137 3.09 12.41 7.96
C ALA A 137 2.57 13.54 8.87
N SER A 138 1.53 13.29 9.67
CA SER A 138 1.01 14.26 10.64
C SER A 138 2.06 14.62 11.71
N ILE A 139 2.77 13.64 12.25
CA ILE A 139 3.91 13.88 13.17
C ILE A 139 4.99 14.67 12.44
N GLY A 140 5.26 14.29 11.18
CA GLY A 140 6.28 14.91 10.37
C GLY A 140 6.01 16.39 10.10
N LYS A 141 4.75 16.69 9.85
CA LYS A 141 4.23 18.04 9.68
C LYS A 141 4.44 18.86 10.95
N CYS A 142 4.10 18.32 12.12
CA CYS A 142 4.30 19.03 13.39
C CYS A 142 5.75 19.48 13.59
N TYR A 143 6.75 18.62 13.32
CA TYR A 143 8.14 19.04 13.46
C TYR A 143 8.54 20.05 12.39
N ALA A 144 8.03 19.91 11.16
CA ALA A 144 8.31 20.84 10.08
C ALA A 144 7.72 22.22 10.36
N GLU A 145 6.54 22.30 10.99
CA GLU A 145 5.94 23.55 11.48
C GLU A 145 6.80 24.20 12.55
N ARG A 146 7.20 23.45 13.60
CA ARG A 146 8.06 24.00 14.65
C ARG A 146 9.37 24.55 14.06
N TYR A 147 9.96 23.82 13.12
CA TYR A 147 11.20 24.26 12.49
C TYR A 147 11.02 25.48 11.58
N ALA A 148 9.89 25.57 10.88
CA ALA A 148 9.60 26.68 9.99
C ALA A 148 9.14 27.96 10.71
N GLN A 149 8.69 27.87 11.97
CA GLN A 149 8.14 28.99 12.72
C GLN A 149 8.96 29.32 13.97
N GLU A 150 9.15 28.37 14.89
CA GLU A 150 9.76 28.61 16.19
C GLU A 150 11.26 28.95 16.07
N ILE A 151 11.99 28.25 15.20
CA ILE A 151 13.43 28.47 15.03
C ILE A 151 13.72 29.86 14.42
N PRO A 152 13.05 30.31 13.34
CA PRO A 152 13.20 31.67 12.84
C PRO A 152 12.90 32.77 13.87
N GLU A 153 11.84 32.63 14.67
CA GLU A 153 11.50 33.59 15.72
C GLU A 153 12.63 33.73 16.75
N MET A 154 13.18 32.60 17.21
CA MET A 154 14.31 32.62 18.16
C MET A 154 15.60 33.14 17.53
N LEU A 155 15.80 32.92 16.23
CA LEU A 155 16.96 33.45 15.50
C LEU A 155 16.88 34.95 15.32
N GLU A 156 15.69 35.51 15.12
CA GLU A 156 15.52 36.95 15.01
C GLU A 156 15.79 37.61 16.38
N GLU A 157 15.31 37.03 17.49
CA GLU A 157 15.68 37.49 18.83
C GLU A 157 17.20 37.44 19.04
N LEU A 158 17.85 36.35 18.61
CA LEU A 158 19.30 36.22 18.68
C LEU A 158 20.02 37.27 17.82
N ARG A 159 19.47 37.58 16.65
CA ARG A 159 20.00 38.58 15.73
C ARG A 159 19.90 39.99 16.31
N GLU A 160 18.76 40.34 16.91
CA GLU A 160 18.58 41.62 17.59
C GLU A 160 19.60 41.80 18.73
N ILE A 161 19.95 40.73 19.45
CA ILE A 161 21.00 40.77 20.48
C ILE A 161 22.40 41.01 19.86
N ILE A 162 22.69 40.40 18.72
CA ILE A 162 23.98 40.53 18.02
C ILE A 162 24.12 41.90 17.37
N GLU A 163 23.05 42.43 16.78
CA GLU A 163 23.03 43.71 16.07
C GLU A 163 22.80 44.91 17.02
N ASP A 164 22.56 44.68 18.30
CA ASP A 164 22.43 45.74 19.32
C ASP A 164 23.71 46.61 19.33
N PRO A 165 23.61 47.94 19.11
CA PRO A 165 24.76 48.85 19.12
C PRO A 165 25.62 48.78 20.39
N ARG A 166 25.07 48.32 21.52
CA ARG A 166 25.83 48.09 22.76
C ARG A 166 26.92 47.04 22.59
N THR A 167 26.76 46.11 21.64
CA THR A 167 27.77 45.08 21.33
C THR A 167 29.10 45.67 20.84
N GLU A 168 29.10 46.87 20.27
CA GLU A 168 30.34 47.55 19.83
C GLU A 168 31.25 47.92 21.00
N MET A 169 30.68 48.09 22.20
CA MET A 169 31.42 48.43 23.44
C MET A 169 31.51 47.27 24.42
N GLU A 170 30.79 46.17 24.16
CA GLU A 170 30.83 44.96 24.99
C GLU A 170 31.95 44.02 24.52
N THR A 171 32.50 43.29 25.48
CA THR A 171 33.37 42.15 25.15
C THR A 171 32.54 41.01 24.58
N LEU A 172 33.14 40.16 23.73
CA LEU A 172 32.51 38.95 23.19
C LEU A 172 31.83 38.09 24.28
N ASP A 173 32.41 38.04 25.48
CA ASP A 173 31.90 37.26 26.60
C ASP A 173 30.61 37.84 27.21
N GLN A 174 30.43 39.16 27.14
CA GLN A 174 29.22 39.85 27.57
C GLN A 174 28.08 39.67 26.55
N THR A 175 28.38 39.83 25.26
CA THR A 175 27.42 39.52 24.18
C THR A 175 26.99 38.05 24.25
N ARG A 176 27.93 37.13 24.49
CA ARG A 176 27.63 35.70 24.68
C ARG A 176 26.72 35.46 25.88
N LYS A 177 26.92 36.15 27.01
CA LYS A 177 26.03 36.03 28.18
C LYS A 177 24.61 36.51 27.90
N ARG A 178 24.43 37.57 27.11
CA ARG A 178 23.10 38.05 26.70
C ARG A 178 22.42 37.07 25.76
N ALA A 179 23.17 36.57 24.77
CA ALA A 179 22.70 35.57 23.82
C ALA A 179 22.48 34.18 24.45
N ASN A 180 23.07 33.88 25.62
CA ASN A 180 23.07 32.55 26.20
C ASN A 180 21.66 32.00 26.48
N LYS A 181 20.73 32.85 26.92
CA LYS A 181 19.35 32.41 27.18
C LYS A 181 18.64 32.01 25.89
N THR A 182 18.74 32.83 24.85
CA THR A 182 18.15 32.55 23.53
C THR A 182 18.82 31.34 22.88
N MET A 183 20.14 31.21 23.00
CA MET A 183 20.87 30.01 22.56
C MET A 183 20.41 28.74 23.27
N GLN A 184 20.16 28.79 24.59
CA GLN A 184 19.61 27.64 25.33
C GLN A 184 18.20 27.26 24.87
N LEU A 185 17.37 28.23 24.50
CA LEU A 185 16.04 27.98 23.94
C LEU A 185 16.13 27.35 22.54
N ILE A 186 17.04 27.86 21.70
CA ILE A 186 17.34 27.29 20.38
C ILE A 186 17.86 25.85 20.52
N GLU A 187 18.80 25.61 21.44
CA GLU A 187 19.32 24.28 21.77
C GLU A 187 18.20 23.32 22.19
N ALA A 188 17.36 23.71 23.15
CA ALA A 188 16.26 22.88 23.62
C ALA A 188 15.24 22.57 22.51
N SER A 189 14.95 23.54 21.65
CA SER A 189 14.02 23.37 20.52
C SER A 189 14.60 22.45 19.45
N ILE A 190 15.90 22.58 19.16
CA ILE A 190 16.62 21.67 18.27
C ILE A 190 16.64 20.26 18.87
N ASP A 191 16.93 20.08 20.16
CA ASP A 191 16.94 18.75 20.78
C ASP A 191 15.58 18.03 20.69
N LEU A 192 14.48 18.78 20.89
CA LEU A 192 13.13 18.26 20.71
C LEU A 192 12.89 17.85 19.25
N LEU A 193 13.34 18.65 18.29
CA LEU A 193 13.27 18.34 16.87
C LEU A 193 14.08 17.09 16.50
N LEU A 194 15.31 16.96 17.00
CA LEU A 194 16.17 15.80 16.75
C LEU A 194 15.50 14.50 17.25
N LYS A 195 14.76 14.58 18.35
CA LYS A 195 13.96 13.47 18.89
C LYS A 195 12.79 13.11 17.97
N ASP A 196 12.01 14.10 17.53
CA ASP A 196 10.85 13.89 16.65
C ASP A 196 11.27 13.35 15.26
N MET A 197 12.42 13.82 14.74
CA MET A 197 13.02 13.30 13.50
C MET A 197 13.48 11.85 13.65
N ALA A 198 14.09 11.49 14.78
CA ALA A 198 14.52 10.12 15.04
C ALA A 198 13.33 9.15 15.15
N ASP A 199 12.23 9.57 15.80
CA ASP A 199 10.99 8.77 15.85
C ASP A 199 10.37 8.61 14.45
N THR A 200 10.30 9.70 13.68
CA THR A 200 9.81 9.68 12.29
C THR A 200 10.64 8.74 11.41
N GLU A 201 11.97 8.83 11.50
CA GLU A 201 12.90 7.96 10.78
C GLU A 201 12.68 6.47 11.12
N ALA A 202 12.60 6.13 12.41
CA ALA A 202 12.44 4.75 12.85
C ALA A 202 11.10 4.17 12.36
N ARG A 203 10.02 4.96 12.43
CA ARG A 203 8.71 4.57 11.94
C ARG A 203 8.65 4.45 10.42
N ALA A 204 9.24 5.41 9.69
CA ALA A 204 9.32 5.36 8.22
C ALA A 204 10.12 4.14 7.73
N THR A 205 11.24 3.81 8.39
CA THR A 205 12.03 2.61 8.10
C THR A 205 11.19 1.34 8.31
N THR A 206 10.48 1.27 9.43
CA THR A 206 9.60 0.14 9.77
C THR A 206 8.47 0.00 8.75
N LEU A 207 7.81 1.11 8.40
CA LEU A 207 6.78 1.16 7.36
C LEU A 207 7.31 0.68 6.01
N GLY A 208 8.49 1.15 5.59
CA GLY A 208 9.13 0.74 4.34
C GLY A 208 9.40 -0.77 4.28
N ALA A 209 9.86 -1.36 5.39
CA ALA A 209 10.05 -2.80 5.49
C ALA A 209 8.73 -3.58 5.36
N LYS A 210 7.67 -3.16 6.06
CA LYS A 210 6.33 -3.78 5.98
C LYS A 210 5.72 -3.67 4.58
N LEU A 211 5.85 -2.52 3.91
CA LEU A 211 5.38 -2.33 2.53
C LEU A 211 6.16 -3.22 1.54
N SER A 212 7.46 -3.40 1.75
CA SER A 212 8.29 -4.33 0.97
C SER A 212 7.85 -5.79 1.15
N GLU A 213 7.56 -6.19 2.39
CA GLU A 213 7.03 -7.52 2.70
C GLU A 213 5.66 -7.75 2.05
N LEU A 214 4.74 -6.78 2.15
CA LEU A 214 3.44 -6.81 1.49
C LEU A 214 3.57 -6.98 -0.04
N SER A 215 4.45 -6.18 -0.65
CA SER A 215 4.75 -6.24 -2.09
C SER A 215 5.24 -7.63 -2.53
N LYS A 216 6.14 -8.24 -1.74
CA LYS A 216 6.59 -9.63 -1.95
C LYS A 216 5.45 -10.63 -1.78
N GLY A 217 4.64 -10.49 -0.74
CA GLY A 217 3.50 -11.37 -0.46
C GLY A 217 2.48 -11.39 -1.59
N VAL A 218 2.12 -10.22 -2.12
CA VAL A 218 1.23 -10.06 -3.28
C VAL A 218 1.82 -10.72 -4.53
N THR A 219 3.11 -10.51 -4.79
CA THR A 219 3.81 -11.12 -5.94
C THR A 219 3.83 -12.65 -5.84
N ILE A 220 4.16 -13.20 -4.68
CA ILE A 220 4.20 -14.65 -4.45
C ILE A 220 2.81 -15.26 -4.66
N LEU A 221 1.77 -14.64 -4.08
CA LEU A 221 0.39 -15.13 -4.22
C LEU A 221 -0.07 -15.15 -5.69
N TYR A 222 0.30 -14.13 -6.47
CA TYR A 222 0.02 -14.08 -7.89
C TYR A 222 0.72 -15.20 -8.68
N GLU A 223 2.02 -15.44 -8.41
CA GLU A 223 2.75 -16.52 -9.08
C GLU A 223 2.20 -17.90 -8.71
N GLU A 224 1.80 -18.11 -7.45
CA GLU A 224 1.09 -19.33 -7.02
C GLU A 224 -0.21 -19.53 -7.81
N LEU A 225 -1.06 -18.49 -7.87
CA LEU A 225 -2.32 -18.51 -8.64
C LEU A 225 -2.09 -18.86 -10.11
N LYS A 226 -1.10 -18.22 -10.73
CA LYS A 226 -0.76 -18.45 -12.14
C LYS A 226 -0.32 -19.88 -12.40
N VAL A 227 0.58 -20.41 -11.57
CA VAL A 227 1.06 -21.79 -11.67
C VAL A 227 -0.09 -22.78 -11.51
N ASP A 228 -0.97 -22.56 -10.54
CA ASP A 228 -2.12 -23.43 -10.30
C ASP A 228 -3.12 -23.41 -11.48
N VAL A 229 -3.46 -22.23 -12.01
CA VAL A 229 -4.36 -22.08 -13.17
C VAL A 229 -3.76 -22.70 -14.44
N ASP A 230 -2.47 -22.50 -14.71
CA ASP A 230 -1.81 -23.10 -15.86
C ASP A 230 -1.67 -24.62 -15.72
N GLY A 231 -1.35 -25.11 -14.52
CA GLY A 231 -1.29 -26.55 -14.21
C GLY A 231 -2.63 -27.25 -14.44
N LEU A 232 -3.73 -26.64 -13.96
CA LEU A 232 -5.10 -27.14 -14.19
C LEU A 232 -5.46 -27.16 -15.67
N ALA A 233 -4.96 -26.21 -16.46
CA ALA A 233 -5.25 -26.15 -17.89
C ALA A 233 -4.61 -27.31 -18.64
N ILE A 234 -3.37 -27.64 -18.26
CA ILE A 234 -2.67 -28.81 -18.78
C ILE A 234 -3.42 -30.09 -18.41
N ASP A 235 -3.77 -30.26 -17.13
CA ASP A 235 -4.43 -31.48 -16.65
C ASP A 235 -5.81 -31.69 -17.29
N ILE A 236 -6.62 -30.64 -17.45
CA ILE A 236 -7.92 -30.72 -18.13
C ILE A 236 -7.75 -31.10 -19.60
N ASN A 237 -6.76 -30.55 -20.29
CA ASN A 237 -6.50 -30.88 -21.68
C ASN A 237 -6.09 -32.35 -21.86
N ILE A 238 -5.25 -32.88 -20.96
CA ILE A 238 -4.90 -34.31 -20.93
C ILE A 238 -6.16 -35.16 -20.71
N ALA A 239 -6.99 -34.82 -19.71
CA ALA A 239 -8.22 -35.55 -19.43
C ALA A 239 -9.22 -35.54 -20.60
N ILE A 240 -9.30 -34.43 -21.36
CA ILE A 240 -10.09 -34.35 -22.59
C ILE A 240 -9.55 -35.34 -23.62
N GLN A 241 -8.24 -35.34 -23.88
CA GLN A 241 -7.61 -36.24 -24.85
C GLN A 241 -7.82 -37.72 -24.49
N ASP A 242 -7.64 -38.07 -23.21
CA ASP A 242 -7.87 -39.43 -22.71
C ASP A 242 -9.34 -39.85 -22.87
N THR A 243 -10.28 -38.95 -22.54
CA THR A 243 -11.71 -39.21 -22.69
C THR A 243 -12.10 -39.38 -24.15
N GLU A 244 -11.55 -38.55 -25.05
CA GLU A 244 -11.77 -38.69 -26.50
C GLU A 244 -11.21 -40.01 -27.04
N HIS A 245 -10.06 -40.45 -26.55
CA HIS A 245 -9.50 -41.76 -26.87
C HIS A 245 -10.42 -42.91 -26.40
N ILE A 246 -10.92 -42.85 -25.16
CA ILE A 246 -11.87 -43.83 -24.62
C ILE A 246 -13.15 -43.90 -25.47
N ILE A 247 -13.72 -42.75 -25.83
CA ILE A 247 -14.91 -42.67 -26.69
C ILE A 247 -14.64 -43.33 -28.04
N ARG A 248 -13.49 -43.03 -28.67
CA ARG A 248 -13.09 -43.63 -29.95
C ARG A 248 -13.00 -45.15 -29.84
N THR A 249 -12.32 -45.66 -28.83
CA THR A 249 -12.15 -47.10 -28.60
C THR A 249 -13.49 -47.80 -28.33
N LYS A 250 -14.38 -47.20 -27.52
CA LYS A 250 -15.73 -47.73 -27.26
C LYS A 250 -16.60 -47.73 -28.51
N LEU A 251 -16.53 -46.67 -29.32
CA LEU A 251 -17.26 -46.57 -30.59
C LEU A 251 -16.81 -47.64 -31.58
N GLU A 252 -15.50 -47.87 -31.72
CA GLU A 252 -14.98 -48.93 -32.59
C GLU A 252 -15.37 -50.33 -32.11
N LYS A 253 -15.37 -50.57 -30.79
CA LYS A 253 -15.89 -51.84 -30.22
C LYS A 253 -17.37 -52.03 -30.54
N PHE A 254 -18.18 -50.99 -30.37
CA PHE A 254 -19.60 -51.02 -30.71
C PHE A 254 -19.83 -51.29 -32.21
N LYS A 255 -19.09 -50.61 -33.11
CA LYS A 255 -19.16 -50.87 -34.56
C LYS A 255 -18.84 -52.32 -34.90
N ARG A 256 -17.77 -52.90 -34.32
CA ARG A 256 -17.42 -54.31 -34.54
C ARG A 256 -18.51 -55.27 -34.05
N GLN A 257 -19.15 -54.97 -32.91
CA GLN A 257 -20.27 -55.77 -32.40
C GLN A 257 -21.50 -55.68 -33.31
N VAL A 258 -21.76 -54.52 -33.92
CA VAL A 258 -22.89 -54.34 -34.84
C VAL A 258 -22.62 -55.01 -36.20
N VAL A 259 -21.41 -54.88 -36.75
CA VAL A 259 -21.05 -55.44 -38.07
C VAL A 259 -20.83 -56.96 -38.02
N GLY A 260 -20.34 -57.50 -36.90
CA GLY A 260 -20.09 -58.94 -36.73
C GLY A 260 -21.33 -59.79 -36.47
N PHE A 261 -22.52 -59.20 -36.34
CA PHE A 261 -23.76 -59.90 -36.04
C PHE A 261 -24.63 -60.07 -37.29
N ILE A 262 -24.68 -61.31 -37.81
CA ILE A 262 -25.65 -61.77 -38.80
C ILE A 262 -27.05 -61.82 -38.13
N PRO A 263 -28.18 -61.48 -38.79
CA PRO A 263 -29.45 -61.08 -38.15
C PRO A 263 -30.20 -62.10 -37.28
N THR A 264 -29.67 -63.29 -37.02
CA THR A 264 -30.54 -64.42 -36.67
C THR A 264 -30.90 -64.53 -35.17
N TYR A 265 -30.06 -64.08 -34.22
CA TYR A 265 -30.41 -64.09 -32.79
C TYR A 265 -29.60 -63.04 -32.01
N CYS A 266 -30.25 -61.99 -31.49
CA CYS A 266 -29.59 -60.98 -30.67
C CYS A 266 -30.19 -60.90 -29.26
N PRO A 267 -29.41 -61.13 -28.19
CA PRO A 267 -29.84 -60.82 -26.83
C PRO A 267 -29.77 -59.30 -26.62
N ALA A 268 -30.93 -58.66 -26.45
CA ALA A 268 -31.10 -57.21 -26.32
C ALA A 268 -30.27 -56.51 -25.21
N GLY A 269 -29.63 -57.27 -24.30
CA GLY A 269 -28.90 -56.73 -23.15
C GLY A 269 -27.48 -56.19 -23.44
N LEU A 270 -26.76 -56.75 -24.41
CA LEU A 270 -25.34 -56.39 -24.66
C LEU A 270 -25.17 -55.02 -25.32
N THR A 271 -26.08 -54.65 -26.23
CA THR A 271 -26.07 -53.34 -26.91
C THR A 271 -26.46 -52.21 -25.98
N PHE A 272 -27.29 -52.49 -24.96
CA PHE A 272 -27.75 -51.48 -24.01
C PHE A 272 -26.63 -51.01 -23.07
N SER A 273 -25.82 -51.92 -22.55
CA SER A 273 -24.71 -51.59 -21.65
C SER A 273 -23.64 -50.71 -22.31
N SER A 274 -23.17 -51.09 -23.50
CA SER A 274 -22.16 -50.31 -24.24
C SER A 274 -22.68 -48.93 -24.67
N ARG A 275 -23.98 -48.81 -24.98
CA ARG A 275 -24.61 -47.52 -25.28
C ARG A 275 -24.64 -46.60 -24.06
N LYS A 276 -25.02 -47.12 -22.88
CA LYS A 276 -25.03 -46.35 -21.63
C LYS A 276 -23.64 -45.85 -21.28
N GLU A 277 -22.62 -46.69 -21.41
CA GLU A 277 -21.23 -46.30 -21.18
C GLU A 277 -20.73 -45.22 -22.14
N LEU A 278 -21.10 -45.29 -23.43
CA LEU A 278 -20.75 -44.29 -24.43
C LEU A 278 -21.41 -42.94 -24.10
N GLU A 279 -22.68 -42.95 -23.71
CA GLU A 279 -23.39 -41.73 -23.31
C GLU A 279 -22.80 -41.11 -22.03
N THR A 280 -22.40 -41.91 -21.04
CA THR A 280 -21.66 -41.41 -19.87
C THR A 280 -20.33 -40.77 -20.29
N ALA A 281 -19.57 -41.40 -21.17
CA ALA A 281 -18.29 -40.86 -21.64
C ALA A 281 -18.47 -39.53 -22.41
N LYS A 282 -19.50 -39.40 -23.25
CA LYS A 282 -19.84 -38.14 -23.92
C LYS A 282 -20.21 -37.04 -22.93
N LYS A 283 -21.04 -37.35 -21.93
CA LYS A 283 -21.38 -36.38 -20.87
C LYS A 283 -20.15 -35.91 -20.10
N ASN A 284 -19.23 -36.82 -19.79
CA ASN A 284 -17.96 -36.48 -19.14
C ASN A 284 -17.11 -35.57 -20.04
N LEU A 285 -17.03 -35.84 -21.35
CA LEU A 285 -16.32 -34.99 -22.30
C LEU A 285 -16.91 -33.58 -22.37
N GLU A 286 -18.24 -33.46 -22.43
CA GLU A 286 -18.91 -32.14 -22.41
C GLU A 286 -18.63 -31.38 -21.11
N ALA A 287 -18.67 -32.06 -19.96
CA ALA A 287 -18.33 -31.47 -18.68
C ALA A 287 -16.86 -30.97 -18.65
N LEU A 288 -15.92 -31.75 -19.18
CA LEU A 288 -14.52 -31.35 -19.31
C LEU A 288 -14.34 -30.15 -20.25
N LYS A 289 -15.06 -30.11 -21.38
CA LYS A 289 -15.03 -28.95 -22.30
C LYS A 289 -15.54 -27.69 -21.63
N ARG A 290 -16.66 -27.76 -20.88
CA ARG A 290 -17.16 -26.62 -20.09
C ARG A 290 -16.14 -26.17 -19.03
N LYS A 291 -15.47 -27.11 -18.35
CA LYS A 291 -14.40 -26.78 -17.39
C LYS A 291 -13.21 -26.09 -18.06
N ARG A 292 -12.79 -26.54 -19.25
CA ARG A 292 -11.74 -25.90 -20.05
C ARG A 292 -12.12 -24.47 -20.44
N ASP A 293 -13.34 -24.26 -20.93
CA ASP A 293 -13.80 -22.93 -21.36
C ASP A 293 -13.92 -21.98 -20.17
N ALA A 294 -14.38 -22.49 -19.02
CA ALA A 294 -14.33 -21.77 -17.77
C ALA A 294 -12.87 -21.40 -17.45
N LEU A 295 -11.95 -22.36 -17.40
CA LEU A 295 -10.56 -22.09 -17.05
C LEU A 295 -9.87 -21.09 -17.99
N ALA A 296 -10.23 -21.08 -19.28
CA ALA A 296 -9.77 -20.04 -20.22
C ALA A 296 -10.22 -18.63 -19.77
N LYS A 297 -11.45 -18.48 -19.27
CA LYS A 297 -11.91 -17.23 -18.66
C LYS A 297 -11.13 -16.88 -17.38
N SER A 298 -10.87 -17.87 -16.51
CA SER A 298 -10.04 -17.64 -15.31
C SER A 298 -8.61 -17.22 -15.68
N LYS A 299 -8.05 -17.73 -16.78
CA LYS A 299 -6.74 -17.30 -17.27
C LYS A 299 -6.75 -15.85 -17.75
N MET A 300 -7.84 -15.39 -18.38
CA MET A 300 -8.01 -13.97 -18.69
C MET A 300 -8.09 -13.12 -17.42
N ASP A 301 -8.84 -13.59 -16.41
CA ASP A 301 -8.95 -12.91 -15.11
C ASP A 301 -7.57 -12.83 -14.42
N VAL A 302 -6.75 -13.90 -14.46
CA VAL A 302 -5.36 -13.91 -13.94
C VAL A 302 -4.47 -12.90 -14.67
N ASN A 303 -4.59 -12.75 -15.98
CA ASN A 303 -3.83 -11.74 -16.72
C ASN A 303 -4.24 -10.32 -16.31
N ALA A 304 -5.53 -10.06 -16.07
CA ALA A 304 -5.97 -8.77 -15.54
C ALA A 304 -5.42 -8.51 -14.12
N ILE A 305 -5.40 -9.54 -13.25
CA ILE A 305 -4.78 -9.45 -11.92
C ILE A 305 -3.27 -9.16 -12.04
N GLN A 306 -2.58 -9.65 -13.08
CA GLN A 306 -1.15 -9.34 -13.29
C GLN A 306 -0.90 -7.84 -13.47
N GLU A 307 -1.76 -7.16 -14.22
CA GLU A 307 -1.69 -5.72 -14.42
C GLU A 307 -1.90 -4.99 -13.09
N ASP A 308 -2.86 -5.44 -12.27
CA ASP A 308 -3.11 -4.93 -10.92
C ASP A 308 -1.91 -5.13 -10.00
N VAL A 309 -1.33 -6.34 -9.96
CA VAL A 309 -0.15 -6.66 -9.16
C VAL A 309 1.05 -5.79 -9.57
N THR A 310 1.28 -5.64 -10.87
CA THR A 310 2.39 -4.81 -11.39
C THR A 310 2.20 -3.34 -11.00
N SER A 311 0.97 -2.84 -11.12
CA SER A 311 0.59 -1.51 -10.67
C SER A 311 0.83 -1.36 -9.16
N ILE A 312 0.36 -2.31 -8.34
CA ILE A 312 0.51 -2.31 -6.88
C ILE A 312 1.98 -2.27 -6.48
N VAL A 313 2.81 -3.18 -7.01
CA VAL A 313 4.24 -3.27 -6.68
C VAL A 313 4.96 -1.97 -7.05
N THR A 314 4.67 -1.41 -8.23
CA THR A 314 5.29 -0.17 -8.71
C THR A 314 4.91 1.03 -7.82
N GLN A 315 3.64 1.14 -7.46
CA GLN A 315 3.11 2.23 -6.65
C GLN A 315 3.61 2.14 -5.19
N LEU A 316 3.62 0.95 -4.59
CA LEU A 316 4.24 0.72 -3.27
C LEU A 316 5.74 1.09 -3.29
N GLY A 317 6.45 0.73 -4.36
CA GLY A 317 7.86 1.11 -4.53
C GLY A 317 8.06 2.62 -4.60
N THR A 318 7.10 3.36 -5.14
CA THR A 318 7.13 4.83 -5.19
C THR A 318 6.94 5.43 -3.80
N ILE A 319 5.95 4.95 -3.03
CA ILE A 319 5.74 5.35 -1.64
C ILE A 319 7.00 5.11 -0.80
N ILE A 320 7.63 3.94 -0.93
CA ILE A 320 8.88 3.61 -0.23
C ILE A 320 10.01 4.60 -0.57
N LYS A 321 10.20 4.93 -1.85
CA LYS A 321 11.24 5.89 -2.28
C LYS A 321 11.03 7.27 -1.67
N ILE A 322 9.79 7.72 -1.59
CA ILE A 322 9.46 9.02 -1.02
C ILE A 322 9.77 9.04 0.48
N TRP A 323 9.33 8.03 1.22
CA TRP A 323 9.65 7.93 2.65
C TRP A 323 11.15 7.83 2.92
N ASN A 324 11.90 7.08 2.10
CA ASN A 324 13.36 7.04 2.20
C ASN A 324 14.01 8.39 1.91
N SER A 325 13.43 9.19 1.01
CA SER A 325 13.93 10.54 0.70
C SER A 325 13.70 11.48 1.88
N ILE A 326 12.50 11.46 2.48
CA ILE A 326 12.17 12.23 3.69
C ILE A 326 13.08 11.81 4.86
N GLN A 327 13.28 10.50 5.05
CA GLN A 327 14.20 9.98 6.08
C GLN A 327 15.62 10.48 5.84
N SER A 328 16.14 10.37 4.61
CA SER A 328 17.49 10.83 4.28
C SER A 328 17.67 12.31 4.59
N ASP A 329 16.66 13.12 4.29
CA ASP A 329 16.68 14.56 4.59
C ASP A 329 16.66 14.84 6.08
N ALA A 330 15.84 14.12 6.86
CA ALA A 330 15.82 14.21 8.31
C ALA A 330 17.19 13.87 8.91
N VAL A 331 17.88 12.83 8.42
CA VAL A 331 19.24 12.46 8.85
C VAL A 331 20.26 13.55 8.51
N GLN A 332 20.20 14.10 7.30
CA GLN A 332 21.10 15.18 6.88
C GLN A 332 20.90 16.44 7.72
N LEU A 333 19.65 16.83 7.95
CA LEU A 333 19.35 17.97 8.81
C LEU A 333 19.82 17.72 10.24
N LYS A 334 19.56 16.53 10.79
CA LYS A 334 20.02 16.15 12.13
C LYS A 334 21.53 16.37 12.28
N GLY A 335 22.33 15.87 11.33
CA GLY A 335 23.78 16.05 11.35
C GLY A 335 24.20 17.52 11.21
N TRP A 336 23.50 18.26 10.36
CA TRP A 336 23.75 19.69 10.16
C TRP A 336 23.43 20.53 11.42
N LEU A 337 22.30 20.26 12.06
CA LEU A 337 21.87 20.88 13.31
C LEU A 337 22.83 20.60 14.45
N GLN A 338 23.27 19.35 14.60
CA GLN A 338 24.31 18.98 15.57
C GLN A 338 25.62 19.73 15.34
N GLY A 339 25.96 20.02 14.08
CA GLY A 339 27.10 20.88 13.73
C GLY A 339 26.92 22.32 14.21
N CYS A 340 25.69 22.85 14.13
CA CYS A 340 25.36 24.20 14.61
C CYS A 340 25.41 24.30 16.14
N LEU A 341 25.05 23.24 16.86
CA LEU A 341 25.09 23.18 18.32
C LEU A 341 26.49 22.94 18.91
N ASN A 342 27.53 22.88 18.09
CA ASN A 342 28.88 22.68 18.62
C ASN A 342 29.35 23.95 19.37
N PRO A 343 29.74 23.84 20.66
CA PRO A 343 30.07 24.99 21.51
C PRO A 343 31.29 25.80 21.03
N ASN A 344 32.07 25.26 20.09
CA ASN A 344 33.21 25.92 19.46
C ASN A 344 32.83 26.73 18.21
N VAL A 345 31.57 26.68 17.76
CA VAL A 345 31.09 27.44 16.61
C VAL A 345 30.65 28.84 17.07
N PRO A 346 31.13 29.92 16.44
CA PRO A 346 30.70 31.27 16.77
C PRO A 346 29.19 31.47 16.57
N VAL A 347 28.55 32.22 17.46
CA VAL A 347 27.10 32.45 17.45
C VAL A 347 26.64 33.13 16.15
N GLU A 348 27.48 34.00 15.58
CA GLU A 348 27.21 34.68 14.31
C GLU A 348 27.17 33.69 13.14
N LYS A 349 28.01 32.65 13.21
CA LYS A 349 27.99 31.56 12.23
C LYS A 349 26.74 30.71 12.39
N VAL A 350 26.33 30.41 13.63
CA VAL A 350 25.07 29.69 13.92
C VAL A 350 23.86 30.46 13.39
N ALA A 351 23.75 31.76 13.71
CA ALA A 351 22.66 32.62 13.24
C ALA A 351 22.62 32.72 11.72
N ARG A 352 23.77 32.89 11.06
CA ARG A 352 23.86 32.92 9.60
C ARG A 352 23.47 31.58 8.97
N ASP A 353 23.96 30.48 9.52
CA ASP A 353 23.76 29.15 8.94
C ASP A 353 22.29 28.70 9.13
N LEU A 354 21.63 29.09 10.24
CA LEU A 354 20.20 28.84 10.50
C LEU A 354 19.23 29.86 9.87
N SER A 355 19.71 30.98 9.33
CA SER A 355 18.85 32.06 8.82
C SER A 355 17.80 31.65 7.76
N GLU A 356 16.66 32.35 7.75
CA GLU A 356 15.42 32.09 6.99
C GLU A 356 15.62 31.65 5.54
N THR A 357 16.54 32.28 4.81
CA THR A 357 16.71 32.07 3.35
C THR A 357 17.00 30.64 2.93
N LYS A 358 17.42 29.77 3.85
CA LYS A 358 17.81 28.40 3.52
C LYS A 358 16.85 27.34 4.03
N ILE A 359 16.23 27.53 5.19
CA ILE A 359 15.64 26.39 5.91
C ILE A 359 14.16 26.57 6.22
N GLY A 360 13.71 27.77 6.62
CA GLY A 360 12.29 28.05 6.87
C GLY A 360 11.41 27.76 5.65
N LEU A 361 11.88 28.14 4.45
CA LEU A 361 11.21 27.82 3.19
C LEU A 361 11.08 26.31 2.95
N ILE A 362 12.14 25.54 3.17
CA ILE A 362 12.17 24.10 2.91
C ILE A 362 11.21 23.35 3.84
N TYR A 363 11.23 23.68 5.13
CA TYR A 363 10.37 23.02 6.09
C TYR A 363 8.92 23.52 6.01
N GLY A 364 8.71 24.77 5.59
CA GLY A 364 7.39 25.25 5.19
C GLY A 364 6.80 24.42 4.03
N ILE A 365 7.63 24.07 3.05
CA ILE A 365 7.23 23.20 1.93
C ILE A 365 6.93 21.79 2.42
N LEU A 366 7.85 21.18 3.16
CA LEU A 366 7.67 19.83 3.70
C LEU A 366 6.40 19.76 4.56
N CYS A 367 6.16 20.76 5.40
CA CYS A 367 4.93 20.89 6.18
C CYS A 367 3.68 20.87 5.29
N GLN A 368 3.61 21.74 4.28
CA GLN A 368 2.45 21.80 3.38
C GLN A 368 2.23 20.46 2.66
N VAL A 369 3.31 19.86 2.18
CA VAL A 369 3.27 18.61 1.44
C VAL A 369 2.84 17.43 2.33
N LEU A 370 3.36 17.34 3.55
CA LEU A 370 2.93 16.32 4.53
C LEU A 370 1.48 16.54 5.00
N GLN A 371 1.06 17.79 5.16
CA GLN A 371 -0.32 18.14 5.49
C GLN A 371 -1.29 17.68 4.39
N ILE A 372 -0.97 17.95 3.13
CA ILE A 372 -1.77 17.54 1.98
C ILE A 372 -1.87 16.01 1.93
N TYR A 373 -0.75 15.31 2.10
CA TYR A 373 -0.79 13.85 2.15
C TYR A 373 -1.66 13.34 3.32
N ALA A 374 -1.52 13.93 4.51
CA ALA A 374 -2.29 13.54 5.68
C ALA A 374 -3.81 13.79 5.52
N THR A 375 -4.22 14.79 4.75
CA THR A 375 -5.65 15.12 4.52
C THR A 375 -6.25 14.40 3.32
N GLU A 376 -5.54 14.35 2.19
CA GLU A 376 -6.09 13.90 0.91
C GLU A 376 -6.09 12.38 0.75
N VAL A 377 -5.29 11.66 1.54
CA VAL A 377 -5.34 10.19 1.54
C VAL A 377 -6.64 9.74 2.19
N SER A 378 -7.56 9.27 1.37
CA SER A 378 -8.80 8.63 1.83
C SER A 378 -8.48 7.20 2.22
N VAL A 379 -8.56 6.90 3.50
CA VAL A 379 -8.61 5.49 3.93
C VAL A 379 -10.07 5.09 3.81
N SER A 380 -10.42 4.49 2.68
CA SER A 380 -11.74 3.86 2.53
C SER A 380 -11.88 2.85 3.66
N THR A 381 -12.81 3.06 4.59
CA THR A 381 -13.20 1.96 5.48
C THR A 381 -13.81 0.89 4.59
N LEU A 382 -13.21 -0.30 4.57
CA LEU A 382 -13.80 -1.47 3.93
C LEU A 382 -15.23 -1.59 4.47
N LYS A 383 -16.22 -1.37 3.61
CA LYS A 383 -17.59 -1.71 3.98
C LYS A 383 -17.59 -3.22 4.21
N PRO A 384 -18.15 -3.71 5.33
CA PRO A 384 -18.33 -5.14 5.49
C PRO A 384 -19.04 -5.65 4.23
N LEU A 385 -18.41 -6.60 3.54
CA LEU A 385 -19.02 -7.28 2.41
C LEU A 385 -20.21 -8.06 2.97
N ASP A 386 -21.41 -7.75 2.51
CA ASP A 386 -22.58 -8.58 2.76
C ASP A 386 -22.29 -9.97 2.18
N THR A 387 -21.93 -10.91 3.06
CA THR A 387 -21.62 -12.30 2.74
C THR A 387 -22.86 -13.13 2.48
#